data_AF-A0A931U6G1-F1
#
_entry.id   AF-A0A931U6G1-F1
#
_cell.length_a   1.000
_cell.length_b   1.000
_cell.length_c   1.000
_cell.angle_alpha   90.00
_cell.angle_beta   90.00
_cell.angle_gamma   90.00
#
_symmetry.space_group_name_H-M   'P 1'
#
loop_
_entity.id
_entity.type
_entity.pdbx_description
1 polymer ?
#
loop_
_entity_poly.entity_id
_entity_poly.type
_entity_poly.pdbx_seq_one_letter_code
_entity_poly.pdbx_strand_id
1 'polypeptide(L)'
;MTYIATVRQRGQITIPDKIRSELPWLTEGSAVHIFAIDGRSFIVKPYQPEPQKKVDWKKIWQTIRLTRNFKGKRDDLTASQFIIKDRQRH
;
A
#
# COMPACT_ATOMS: atom_id res chain seq x y z
N MET A 1 11.64 -27.15 -20.09
CA MET A 1 13.07 -27.21 -19.75
C MET A 1 13.20 -27.14 -18.24
N THR A 2 13.96 -28.03 -17.63
CA THR A 2 14.08 -28.12 -16.16
C THR A 2 15.49 -27.71 -15.76
N TYR A 3 15.60 -26.81 -14.78
CA TYR A 3 16.88 -26.38 -14.21
C TYR A 3 17.04 -26.96 -12.82
N ILE A 4 18.21 -27.53 -12.54
CA ILE A 4 18.57 -28.01 -11.21
C ILE A 4 19.51 -26.98 -10.60
N ALA A 5 19.22 -26.54 -9.38
CA ALA A 5 20.04 -25.61 -8.63
C ALA A 5 20.20 -26.12 -7.20
N THR A 6 21.32 -25.77 -6.57
CA THR A 6 21.60 -26.09 -5.17
C THR A 6 21.36 -24.87 -4.29
N VAL A 7 20.87 -25.11 -3.08
CA VAL A 7 20.73 -24.07 -2.06
C VAL A 7 22.10 -23.85 -1.42
N ARG A 8 22.61 -22.62 -1.49
CA ARG A 8 23.89 -22.23 -0.90
C ARG A 8 23.71 -21.84 0.57
N GLN A 9 24.80 -21.44 1.22
CA GLN A 9 24.76 -20.89 2.57
C GLN A 9 23.73 -19.77 2.68
N ARG A 10 23.05 -19.70 3.83
CA ARG A 10 21.98 -18.72 4.12
C ARG A 10 20.74 -18.85 3.23
N GLY A 11 20.50 -20.01 2.63
CA GLY A 11 19.28 -20.26 1.86
C GLY A 11 19.25 -19.59 0.48
N GLN A 12 20.40 -19.17 -0.05
CA GLN A 12 20.47 -18.49 -1.35
C GLN A 12 20.37 -19.50 -2.50
N ILE A 13 19.62 -19.14 -3.55
CA ILE A 13 19.51 -19.92 -4.79
C ILE A 13 19.99 -19.05 -5.95
N THR A 14 20.90 -19.58 -6.76
CA THR A 14 21.37 -18.90 -7.98
C THR A 14 20.42 -19.20 -9.13
N ILE A 15 19.87 -18.17 -9.75
CA ILE A 15 18.99 -18.31 -10.91
C ILE A 15 19.85 -18.32 -12.19
N PRO A 16 19.74 -19.36 -13.05
CA PRO A 16 20.50 -19.47 -14.30
C PRO A 16 20.29 -18.27 -15.24
N ASP A 17 21.34 -17.91 -15.97
CA ASP A 17 21.37 -16.74 -16.86
C ASP A 17 20.25 -16.75 -17.91
N LYS A 18 19.90 -17.93 -18.44
CA LYS A 18 18.80 -18.09 -19.39
C LYS A 18 17.46 -17.62 -18.82
N ILE A 19 17.17 -17.92 -17.56
CA ILE A 19 15.95 -17.46 -16.89
C ILE A 19 16.02 -15.95 -16.66
N ARG A 20 17.20 -15.42 -16.29
CA ARG A 20 17.41 -13.97 -16.10
C ARG A 20 17.23 -13.18 -17.40
N SER A 21 17.67 -13.71 -18.53
CA SER A 21 17.49 -13.06 -19.84
C SER A 21 16.04 -12.99 -20.31
N GLU A 22 15.19 -13.91 -19.85
CA GLU A 22 13.76 -13.93 -20.19
C GLU A 22 12.91 -13.06 -19.25
N LEU A 23 13.42 -12.70 -18.08
CA LEU A 23 12.69 -11.99 -17.02
C LEU A 23 13.40 -10.67 -16.63
N PRO A 24 13.08 -9.54 -17.29
CA PRO A 24 13.79 -8.27 -17.08
C PRO A 24 13.72 -7.70 -15.66
N TRP A 25 12.73 -8.10 -14.88
CA TRP A 25 12.58 -7.65 -13.49
C TRP A 25 13.52 -8.38 -12.53
N LEU A 26 14.11 -9.51 -12.96
CA LEU A 26 14.98 -10.36 -12.17
C LEU A 26 16.46 -9.89 -12.25
N THR A 27 16.67 -8.59 -12.09
CA THR A 27 17.99 -7.95 -12.03
C THR A 27 18.55 -7.95 -10.60
N GLU A 28 19.86 -7.80 -10.48
CA GLU A 28 20.52 -7.67 -9.19
C GLU A 28 19.98 -6.46 -8.42
N GLY A 29 19.73 -6.64 -7.12
CA GLY A 29 19.16 -5.59 -6.26
C GLY A 29 17.64 -5.40 -6.37
N SER A 30 16.95 -6.08 -7.29
CA SER A 30 15.48 -6.00 -7.40
C SER A 30 14.78 -6.63 -6.20
N ALA A 31 13.78 -5.94 -5.67
CA ALA A 31 12.89 -6.48 -4.64
C ALA A 31 11.90 -7.47 -5.26
N VAL A 32 11.62 -8.56 -4.53
CA VAL A 32 10.69 -9.62 -4.95
C VAL A 32 9.80 -10.06 -3.80
N HIS A 33 8.62 -10.55 -4.14
CA HIS A 33 7.77 -11.30 -3.22
C HIS A 33 8.02 -12.80 -3.38
N ILE A 34 8.04 -13.51 -2.25
CA ILE A 34 8.12 -14.97 -2.20
C ILE A 34 6.84 -15.49 -1.54
N PHE A 35 6.07 -16.28 -2.27
CA PHE A 35 4.85 -16.91 -1.79
C PHE A 35 5.05 -18.42 -1.68
N ALA A 36 5.02 -18.97 -0.47
CA ALA A 36 4.92 -20.41 -0.27
C ALA A 36 3.50 -20.88 -0.61
N ILE A 37 3.36 -21.94 -1.39
CA ILE A 37 2.03 -22.43 -1.82
C ILE A 37 1.60 -23.65 -1.02
N ASP A 38 2.39 -24.71 -1.04
CA ASP A 38 2.00 -26.04 -0.56
C ASP A 38 3.13 -26.76 0.20
N GLY A 39 4.07 -25.98 0.75
CA GLY A 39 5.24 -26.50 1.47
C GLY A 39 6.28 -27.20 0.59
N ARG A 40 5.98 -27.44 -0.69
CA ARG A 40 6.89 -28.02 -1.68
C ARG A 40 7.32 -27.01 -2.74
N SER A 41 6.47 -26.03 -2.99
CA SER A 41 6.68 -25.01 -4.00
C SER A 41 6.53 -23.60 -3.44
N PHE A 42 7.25 -22.69 -4.07
CA PHE A 42 7.09 -21.26 -3.89
C PHE A 42 7.06 -20.56 -5.25
N ILE A 43 6.40 -19.41 -5.31
CA ILE A 43 6.42 -18.52 -6.47
C ILE A 43 7.17 -17.25 -6.08
N VAL A 44 8.07 -16.82 -6.97
CA VAL A 44 8.71 -15.50 -6.90
C VAL A 44 8.01 -14.56 -7.88
N LYS A 45 7.63 -13.37 -7.42
CA LYS A 45 7.04 -12.31 -8.25
C LYS A 45 7.81 -11.02 -8.06
N PRO A 46 7.89 -10.15 -9.08
CA PRO A 46 8.45 -8.81 -8.90
C PRO A 46 7.69 -8.08 -7.79
N TYR A 47 8.42 -7.35 -6.94
CA TYR A 47 7.80 -6.42 -6.02
C TYR A 47 7.23 -5.26 -6.82
N GLN A 48 5.90 -5.25 -6.99
CA GLN A 48 5.19 -4.08 -7.41
C GLN A 48 4.63 -3.47 -6.13
N PRO A 49 5.06 -2.26 -5.71
CA PRO A 49 4.29 -1.55 -4.70
C PRO A 49 2.84 -1.53 -5.20
N GLU A 50 1.87 -1.89 -4.35
CA GLU A 50 0.47 -1.85 -4.73
C GLU A 50 0.24 -0.56 -5.52
N PRO A 51 -0.42 -0.60 -6.70
CA PRO A 51 -0.73 0.62 -7.41
C PRO A 51 -1.42 1.51 -6.39
N GLN A 52 -0.73 2.56 -5.93
CA GLN A 52 -1.10 3.33 -4.73
C GLN A 52 -2.60 3.49 -4.80
N LYS A 53 -3.34 2.87 -3.87
CA LYS A 53 -4.81 2.77 -3.92
C LYS A 53 -5.30 4.09 -4.49
N LYS A 54 -5.77 4.09 -5.74
CA LYS A 54 -6.01 5.34 -6.49
C LYS A 54 -6.86 6.19 -5.57
N VAL A 55 -6.26 7.27 -5.06
CA VAL A 55 -6.92 8.09 -4.05
C VAL A 55 -8.17 8.64 -4.73
N ASP A 56 -9.34 8.23 -4.24
CA ASP A 56 -10.61 8.71 -4.76
C ASP A 56 -10.83 10.14 -4.27
N TRP A 57 -10.23 11.08 -4.99
CA TRP A 57 -10.34 12.50 -4.71
C TRP A 57 -11.79 12.97 -4.72
N LYS A 58 -12.65 12.36 -5.54
CA LYS A 58 -14.07 12.70 -5.58
C LYS A 58 -14.75 12.36 -4.25
N LYS A 59 -14.48 11.17 -3.70
CA LYS A 59 -14.97 10.77 -2.38
C LYS A 59 -14.46 11.70 -1.28
N ILE A 60 -13.17 12.05 -1.29
CA ILE A 60 -12.58 12.95 -0.30
C ILE A 60 -13.26 14.33 -0.34
N TRP A 61 -13.38 14.94 -1.52
CA TRP A 61 -14.04 16.24 -1.68
C TRP A 61 -15.53 16.21 -1.30
N GLN A 62 -16.23 15.12 -1.59
CA GLN A 62 -17.61 14.93 -1.15
C GLN A 62 -17.71 14.86 0.38
N THR A 63 -16.85 14.10 1.04
CA THR A 63 -16.83 14.03 2.51
C THR A 63 -16.54 15.40 3.13
N ILE A 64 -15.54 16.13 2.63
CA ILE A 64 -15.23 17.50 3.11
C ILE A 64 -16.44 18.43 2.95
N ARG A 65 -17.13 18.38 1.80
CA ARG A 65 -18.33 19.19 1.55
C ARG A 65 -19.47 18.83 2.50
N LEU A 66 -19.72 17.55 2.73
CA LEU A 66 -20.75 17.07 3.65
C LEU A 66 -20.47 17.52 5.09
N THR A 67 -19.23 17.39 5.55
CA THR A 67 -18.82 17.85 6.89
C THR A 67 -18.97 19.36 7.05
N ARG A 68 -18.64 20.15 6.02
CA ARG A 68 -18.83 21.61 6.02
C ARG A 68 -20.30 22.03 6.01
N ASN A 69 -21.16 21.25 5.35
CA ASN A 69 -22.60 21.52 5.29
C ASN A 69 -23.36 21.04 6.53
N PHE A 70 -22.70 20.33 7.44
CA PHE A 70 -23.28 19.92 8.71
C PHE A 70 -23.40 21.16 9.62
N LYS A 71 -24.46 21.93 9.43
CA LYS A 71 -24.92 22.90 10.42
C LYS A 71 -25.55 22.12 11.57
N GLY A 72 -25.08 22.35 12.80
CA GLY A 72 -25.71 21.76 13.98
C GLY A 72 -27.19 22.15 14.06
N LYS A 73 -28.03 21.32 14.70
CA LYS A 73 -29.47 21.54 14.92
C LYS A 73 -29.83 22.81 15.73
N ARG A 74 -28.85 23.67 16.00
CA ARG A 74 -28.97 24.97 16.65
C ARG A 74 -28.50 26.01 15.63
N ASP A 75 -29.45 26.59 14.91
CA ASP A 75 -29.23 27.65 13.90
C ASP A 75 -28.64 28.94 14.51
N ASP A 76 -28.51 28.99 15.83
CA ASP A 76 -28.18 30.15 16.64
C ASP A 76 -26.71 30.20 17.09
N LEU A 77 -25.93 29.12 16.99
CA LEU A 77 -24.50 29.12 17.36
C LEU A 77 -23.63 28.25 16.44
N THR A 78 -22.69 28.88 15.75
CA THR A 78 -21.62 28.18 15.03
C THR A 78 -20.65 27.49 15.99
N ALA A 79 -20.01 26.40 15.55
CA ALA A 79 -18.99 25.69 16.34
C ALA A 79 -17.86 26.63 16.81
N SER A 80 -17.52 27.63 16.00
CA SER A 80 -16.55 28.68 16.33
C SER A 80 -17.02 29.55 17.49
N GLN A 81 -18.29 29.95 17.52
CA GLN A 81 -18.87 30.75 18.62
C GLN A 81 -18.97 29.94 19.92
N PHE A 82 -19.18 28.62 19.84
CA PHE A 82 -19.15 27.74 21.01
C PHE A 82 -17.76 27.73 21.67
N ILE A 83 -16.70 27.53 20.88
CA ILE A 83 -15.32 27.52 21.39
C ILE A 83 -14.93 28.87 22.03
N ILE A 84 -15.35 29.99 21.42
CA ILE A 84 -15.09 31.33 21.98
C ILE A 84 -15.82 31.52 23.31
N LYS A 85 -17.10 31.15 23.41
CA LYS A 85 -17.87 31.27 24.66
C LYS A 85 -17.33 30.37 25.76
N ASP A 86 -16.86 29.17 25.41
CA ASP A 86 -16.24 28.23 26.34
C ASP A 86 -14.95 28.81 26.94
N ARG A 87 -14.10 29.40 26.10
CA ARG A 87 -12.85 30.05 26.54
C ARG A 87 -13.03 31.33 27.35
N GLN A 88 -14.16 32.03 27.20
CA GLN A 88 -14.47 33.23 28.00
C GLN A 88 -15.04 32.91 29.39
N ARG A 89 -15.47 31.66 29.63
CA ARG A 89 -16.04 31.22 30.91
C ARG A 89 -15.05 30.53 31.84
N HIS A 90 -13.82 30.33 31.39
CA HIS A 90 -12.70 29.77 32.14
C HIS A 90 -11.70 30.87 32.52
#